data_AF-K2DXP1-F1
#
_entry.id   AF-K2DXP1-F1
#
_cell.length_a   1.000
_cell.length_b   1.000
_cell.length_c   1.000
_cell.angle_alpha   90.00
_cell.angle_beta   90.00
_cell.angle_gamma   90.00
#
_symmetry.space_group_name_H-M   'P 1'
#
loop_
_entity.id
_entity.type
_entity.pdbx_description
1 polymer ?
#
loop_
_entity_poly.entity_id
_entity_poly.type
_entity_poly.pdbx_seq_one_letter_code
_entity_poly.pdbx_strand_id
1 'polypeptide(L)'
;VLADLKLIEKSEALDRVIDFVTKMDNKRIPAGEFLKSGKTIIGVQRHLDFDKLLNFFKDHESPFDELTAEEFEKYGLREPAEKQQAIVDFSMNKLEEMERDGKIIDTKYGKVVVNVNNELPVGSSAAYVKYDGIINFTPGRSFAVTFKEKDLDKKDLREKLSNKFQGKIIRGKMWIYNEPKQLKITLEELVNCLK
;
A
#
# COMPACT_ATOMS: atom_id res chain seq x y z
N VAL A 1 -5.51 26.37 15.22
CA VAL A 1 -6.85 26.89 14.85
C VAL A 1 -7.95 26.28 15.71
N LEU A 2 -8.26 24.97 15.66
CA LEU A 2 -9.35 24.38 16.48
C LEU A 2 -9.07 24.35 17.99
N ALA A 3 -7.85 24.03 18.39
CA ALA A 3 -7.45 24.06 19.80
C ALA A 3 -7.33 25.50 20.36
N ASP A 4 -7.00 26.47 19.50
CA ASP A 4 -6.92 27.90 19.88
C ASP A 4 -8.33 28.52 20.01
N LEU A 5 -9.34 27.88 19.40
CA LEU A 5 -10.76 28.19 19.57
C LEU A 5 -11.38 27.49 20.80
N LYS A 6 -10.59 26.78 21.63
CA LYS A 6 -11.03 26.00 22.80
C LYS A 6 -12.10 24.93 22.50
N LEU A 7 -12.21 24.50 21.25
CA LEU A 7 -13.18 23.47 20.84
C LEU A 7 -12.67 22.04 21.10
N ILE A 8 -11.37 21.88 21.38
CA ILE A 8 -10.71 20.62 21.71
C ILE A 8 -9.60 20.90 22.74
N GLU A 9 -9.50 20.08 23.80
CA GLU A 9 -8.39 20.14 24.76
C GLU A 9 -7.10 19.57 24.13
N LYS A 10 -6.01 20.35 24.15
CA LYS A 10 -4.70 19.85 23.74
C LYS A 10 -4.23 18.78 24.73
N SER A 11 -3.86 17.62 24.21
CA SER A 11 -3.29 16.52 24.98
C SER A 11 -2.24 15.82 24.14
N GLU A 12 -1.26 15.17 24.77
CA GLU A 12 -0.26 14.39 24.05
C GLU A 12 -0.89 13.29 23.20
N ALA A 13 -1.96 12.65 23.70
CA ALA A 13 -2.72 11.65 22.95
C ALA A 13 -3.29 12.24 21.65
N LEU A 14 -3.84 13.47 21.69
CA LEU A 14 -4.34 14.15 20.50
C LEU A 14 -3.23 14.49 19.51
N ASP A 15 -2.07 14.94 20.00
CA ASP A 15 -0.91 15.21 19.14
C ASP A 15 -0.42 13.94 18.44
N ARG A 16 -0.42 12.79 19.15
CA ARG A 16 -0.12 11.47 18.57
C ARG A 16 -1.15 11.04 17.51
N VAL A 17 -2.45 11.28 17.75
CA VAL A 17 -3.49 11.04 16.73
C VAL A 17 -3.23 11.85 15.47
N ILE A 18 -2.92 13.15 15.60
CA ILE A 18 -2.64 14.03 14.46
C ILE A 18 -1.41 13.58 13.70
N ASP A 19 -0.32 13.23 14.40
CA ASP A 19 0.90 12.71 13.78
C ASP A 19 0.65 11.39 13.04
N PHE A 20 -0.11 10.48 13.64
CA PHE A 20 -0.50 9.22 13.02
C PHE A 20 -1.27 9.44 11.71
N VAL A 21 -2.35 10.23 11.73
CA VAL A 21 -3.15 10.54 10.53
C VAL A 21 -2.28 11.20 9.46
N THR A 22 -1.42 12.14 9.87
CA THR A 22 -0.48 12.82 8.96
C THR A 22 0.49 11.83 8.29
N LYS A 23 1.02 10.85 9.04
CA LYS A 23 1.91 9.81 8.50
C LYS A 23 1.18 8.86 7.55
N MET A 24 -0.06 8.49 7.86
CA MET A 24 -0.90 7.66 7.00
C MET A 24 -1.20 8.34 5.66
N ASP A 25 -1.65 9.60 5.70
CA ASP A 25 -1.99 10.37 4.50
C ASP A 25 -0.77 10.61 3.60
N ASN A 26 0.40 10.80 4.21
CA ASN A 26 1.65 10.97 3.50
C ASN A 26 2.34 9.66 3.09
N LYS A 27 1.72 8.50 3.35
CA LYS A 27 2.27 7.15 3.06
C LYS A 27 3.68 6.96 3.61
N ARG A 28 3.92 7.41 4.85
CA ARG A 28 5.24 7.34 5.51
C ARG A 28 5.44 6.08 6.36
N ILE A 29 4.51 5.14 6.33
CA ILE A 29 4.65 3.86 7.01
C ILE A 29 5.60 2.95 6.22
N PRO A 30 6.66 2.40 6.85
CA PRO A 30 7.55 1.45 6.20
C PRO A 30 6.82 0.20 5.71
N ALA A 31 7.24 -0.34 4.55
CA ALA A 31 6.60 -1.53 3.98
C ALA A 31 6.67 -2.77 4.88
N GLY A 32 7.72 -2.90 5.70
CA GLY A 32 7.89 -4.01 6.64
C GLY A 32 6.78 -4.09 7.70
N GLU A 33 6.12 -2.98 8.00
CA GLU A 33 4.98 -2.95 8.93
C GLU A 33 3.77 -3.74 8.42
N PHE A 34 3.71 -4.02 7.11
CA PHE A 34 2.70 -4.90 6.56
C PHE A 34 2.69 -6.27 7.24
N LEU A 35 3.86 -6.83 7.55
CA LEU A 35 4.00 -8.14 8.21
C LEU A 35 3.38 -8.17 9.61
N LYS A 36 3.29 -7.01 10.25
CA LYS A 36 2.72 -6.83 11.59
C LYS A 36 1.33 -6.21 11.56
N SER A 37 0.74 -6.01 10.38
CA SER A 37 -0.52 -5.27 10.25
C SER A 37 -1.71 -5.96 10.94
N GLY A 38 -1.68 -7.28 11.13
CA GLY A 38 -2.65 -7.98 11.97
C GLY A 38 -2.49 -7.75 13.48
N LYS A 39 -1.40 -7.10 13.88
CA LYS A 39 -1.00 -6.90 15.29
C LYS A 39 -0.87 -5.43 15.70
N THR A 40 -1.02 -4.48 14.79
CA THR A 40 -0.84 -3.05 15.08
C THR A 40 -2.06 -2.24 14.68
N ILE A 41 -2.23 -1.07 15.30
CA ILE A 41 -3.33 -0.14 14.99
C ILE A 41 -3.27 0.33 13.52
N ILE A 42 -2.07 0.38 12.94
CA ILE A 42 -1.82 0.74 11.53
C ILE A 42 -2.57 -0.19 10.58
N GLY A 43 -2.54 -1.49 10.83
CA GLY A 43 -3.11 -2.46 9.90
C GLY A 43 -4.62 -2.54 9.94
N VAL A 44 -5.24 -2.18 11.07
CA VAL A 44 -6.69 -2.11 11.24
C VAL A 44 -7.27 -0.70 11.01
N GLN A 45 -6.48 0.22 10.45
CA GLN A 45 -6.83 1.63 10.25
C GLN A 45 -8.21 1.89 9.63
N ARG A 46 -8.72 0.99 8.78
CA ARG A 46 -10.02 1.15 8.11
C ARG A 46 -11.22 1.00 9.05
N HIS A 47 -10.99 0.49 10.25
CA HIS A 47 -12.00 0.27 11.28
C HIS A 47 -11.88 1.29 12.42
N LEU A 48 -10.96 2.25 12.29
CA LEU A 48 -10.73 3.28 13.28
C LEU A 48 -11.60 4.50 12.99
N ASP A 49 -12.25 4.99 14.04
CA ASP A 49 -12.77 6.34 14.12
C ASP A 49 -11.88 7.16 15.07
N PHE A 50 -12.19 8.46 15.18
CA PHE A 50 -11.43 9.36 16.03
C PHE A 50 -11.41 8.92 17.50
N ASP A 51 -12.53 8.42 18.03
CA ASP A 51 -12.64 8.02 19.43
C ASP A 51 -11.78 6.80 19.74
N LYS A 52 -11.78 5.79 18.85
CA LYS A 52 -10.89 4.62 18.96
C LYS A 52 -9.42 5.03 18.90
N LEU A 53 -9.06 5.92 17.98
CA LEU A 53 -7.68 6.43 17.87
C LEU A 53 -7.26 7.20 19.12
N LEU A 54 -8.11 8.10 19.61
CA LEU A 54 -7.83 8.89 20.80
C LEU A 54 -7.69 8.00 22.04
N ASN A 55 -8.55 7.00 22.18
CA ASN A 55 -8.46 6.05 23.29
C ASN A 55 -7.20 5.18 23.20
N PHE A 56 -6.86 4.67 22.01
CA PHE A 56 -5.60 3.97 21.80
C PHE A 56 -4.39 4.82 22.22
N PHE A 57 -4.31 6.09 21.77
CA PHE A 57 -3.16 6.95 22.08
C PHE A 57 -3.16 7.52 23.52
N LYS A 58 -4.19 7.26 24.33
CA LYS A 58 -4.11 7.47 25.78
C LYS A 58 -3.37 6.33 26.47
N ASP A 59 -3.44 5.12 25.90
CA ASP A 59 -2.85 3.91 26.46
C ASP A 59 -1.48 3.58 25.83
N HIS A 60 -1.28 3.99 24.57
CA HIS A 60 -0.11 3.65 23.77
C HIS A 60 0.61 4.88 23.24
N GLU A 61 1.93 4.77 23.18
CA GLU A 61 2.76 5.86 22.73
C GLU A 61 2.97 5.87 21.23
N SER A 62 2.96 4.69 20.61
CA SER A 62 3.40 4.45 19.25
C SER A 62 2.37 3.61 18.47
N PRO A 63 2.08 3.96 17.21
CA PRO A 63 1.17 3.17 16.38
C PRO A 63 1.79 1.84 15.90
N PHE A 64 3.07 1.63 16.16
CA PHE A 64 3.81 0.41 15.82
C PHE A 64 3.80 -0.63 16.95
N ASP A 65 3.21 -0.29 18.09
CA ASP A 65 3.12 -1.18 19.23
C ASP A 65 2.25 -2.39 18.84
N GLU A 66 2.78 -3.60 19.07
CA GLU A 66 2.04 -4.84 18.86
C GLU A 66 1.03 -5.02 19.99
N LEU A 67 -0.24 -5.23 19.62
CA LEU A 67 -1.36 -5.39 20.53
C LEU A 67 -1.69 -6.87 20.76
N THR A 68 -2.04 -7.21 21.99
CA THR A 68 -2.62 -8.51 22.32
C THR A 68 -4.08 -8.61 21.87
N ALA A 69 -4.64 -9.82 21.89
CA ALA A 69 -6.05 -10.02 21.57
C ALA A 69 -6.98 -9.27 22.55
N GLU A 70 -6.60 -9.20 23.83
CA GLU A 70 -7.33 -8.46 24.86
C GLU A 70 -7.30 -6.95 24.61
N GLU A 71 -6.15 -6.41 24.17
CA GLU A 71 -6.03 -5.00 23.80
C GLU A 71 -6.87 -4.68 22.56
N PHE A 72 -6.87 -5.54 21.55
CA PHE A 72 -7.77 -5.36 20.41
C PHE A 72 -9.26 -5.45 20.79
N GLU A 73 -9.62 -6.35 21.71
CA GLU A 73 -10.99 -6.46 22.23
C GLU A 73 -11.43 -5.17 22.91
N LYS A 74 -10.57 -4.55 23.72
CA LYS A 74 -10.83 -3.27 24.40
C LYS A 74 -11.27 -2.17 23.43
N TYR A 75 -10.73 -2.15 22.21
CA TYR A 75 -11.05 -1.16 21.19
C TYR A 75 -12.11 -1.62 20.17
N GLY A 76 -12.65 -2.83 20.31
CA GLY A 76 -13.60 -3.43 19.35
C GLY A 76 -12.96 -3.75 18.00
N LEU A 77 -11.68 -4.14 18.00
CA LEU A 77 -10.85 -4.34 16.81
C LEU A 77 -10.34 -5.78 16.65
N ARG A 78 -10.76 -6.72 17.51
CA ARG A 78 -10.31 -8.11 17.47
C ARG A 78 -10.57 -8.79 16.13
N GLU A 79 -11.82 -8.81 15.68
CA GLU A 79 -12.18 -9.44 14.40
C GLU A 79 -11.45 -8.78 13.20
N PRO A 80 -11.38 -7.43 13.08
CA PRO A 80 -10.53 -6.78 12.08
C PRO A 80 -9.07 -7.22 12.11
N ALA A 81 -8.47 -7.34 13.30
CA ALA A 81 -7.07 -7.73 13.47
C ALA A 81 -6.82 -9.17 13.01
N GLU A 82 -7.68 -10.12 13.44
CA GLU A 82 -7.60 -11.53 13.03
C GLU A 82 -7.77 -11.68 11.51
N LYS A 83 -8.75 -10.98 10.91
CA LYS A 83 -8.93 -10.95 9.45
C LYS A 83 -7.72 -10.37 8.73
N GLN A 84 -7.14 -9.30 9.27
CA GLN A 84 -5.97 -8.67 8.68
C GLN A 84 -4.75 -9.60 8.75
N GLN A 85 -4.55 -10.32 9.86
CA GLN A 85 -3.48 -11.31 9.96
C GLN A 85 -3.64 -12.44 8.93
N ALA A 86 -4.85 -12.97 8.76
CA ALA A 86 -5.12 -14.00 7.74
C ALA A 86 -4.82 -13.50 6.32
N ILE A 87 -5.11 -12.22 6.03
CA ILE A 87 -4.76 -11.58 4.75
C ILE A 87 -3.24 -11.47 4.58
N VAL A 88 -2.50 -11.09 5.63
CA VAL A 88 -1.03 -11.02 5.59
C VAL A 88 -0.46 -12.39 5.27
N ASP A 89 -0.85 -13.41 6.02
CA ASP A 89 -0.33 -14.78 5.86
C ASP A 89 -0.61 -15.31 4.46
N PHE A 90 -1.85 -15.16 3.98
CA PHE A 90 -2.21 -15.55 2.62
C PHE A 90 -1.41 -14.79 1.56
N SER A 91 -1.26 -13.47 1.71
CA SER A 91 -0.57 -12.63 0.72
C SER A 91 0.92 -12.97 0.65
N MET A 92 1.56 -13.25 1.78
CA MET A 92 2.98 -13.64 1.80
C MET A 92 3.20 -15.02 1.19
N ASN A 93 2.33 -15.99 1.50
CA ASN A 93 2.36 -17.32 0.85
C ASN A 93 2.17 -17.21 -0.66
N LYS A 94 1.21 -16.38 -1.11
CA LYS A 94 0.96 -16.15 -2.53
C LYS A 94 2.13 -15.46 -3.22
N LEU A 95 2.77 -14.50 -2.55
CA LEU A 95 3.96 -13.83 -3.08
C LEU A 95 5.12 -14.82 -3.33
N GLU A 96 5.31 -15.80 -2.44
CA GLU A 96 6.31 -16.86 -2.62
C GLU A 96 5.96 -17.83 -3.75
N GLU A 97 4.68 -18.16 -3.92
CA GLU A 97 4.21 -18.93 -5.07
C GLU A 97 4.50 -18.18 -6.39
N MET A 98 4.17 -16.89 -6.45
CA MET A 98 4.42 -16.04 -7.61
C MET A 98 5.91 -15.94 -7.95
N GLU A 99 6.79 -15.95 -6.95
CA GLU A 99 8.24 -16.03 -7.17
C GLU A 99 8.66 -17.33 -7.85
N ARG A 100 8.17 -18.47 -7.35
CA ARG A 100 8.43 -19.78 -7.96
C ARG A 100 7.87 -19.89 -9.38
N ASP A 101 6.74 -19.22 -9.65
CA ASP A 101 6.10 -19.16 -10.96
C ASP A 101 6.80 -18.22 -11.95
N GLY A 102 7.90 -17.56 -11.55
CA GLY A 102 8.65 -16.65 -12.41
C GLY A 102 7.95 -15.32 -12.69
N LYS A 103 7.03 -14.90 -11.80
CA LYS A 103 6.32 -13.61 -11.92
C LYS A 103 7.11 -12.43 -11.36
N ILE A 104 8.37 -12.64 -11.02
CA ILE A 104 9.30 -11.59 -10.63
C ILE A 104 10.18 -11.28 -11.83
N ILE A 105 10.21 -10.02 -12.21
CA ILE A 105 11.04 -9.54 -13.32
C ILE A 105 12.07 -8.53 -12.82
N ASP A 106 13.25 -8.55 -13.43
CA ASP A 106 14.23 -7.48 -13.28
C ASP A 106 13.87 -6.32 -14.23
N THR A 107 13.92 -5.12 -13.70
CA THR A 107 13.67 -3.86 -14.43
C THR A 107 14.79 -2.87 -14.10
N LYS A 108 14.92 -1.78 -14.86
CA LYS A 108 15.85 -0.70 -14.51
C LYS A 108 15.51 0.01 -13.19
N TYR A 109 14.32 -0.25 -12.64
CA TYR A 109 13.83 0.31 -11.38
C TYR A 109 13.93 -0.68 -10.20
N GLY A 110 14.44 -1.89 -10.42
CA GLY A 110 14.55 -2.95 -9.42
C GLY A 110 13.71 -4.19 -9.77
N LYS A 111 13.53 -5.09 -8.81
CA LYS A 111 12.72 -6.30 -8.95
C LYS A 111 11.25 -5.99 -8.78
N VAL A 112 10.42 -6.47 -9.70
CA VAL A 112 9.00 -6.13 -9.76
C VAL A 112 8.14 -7.38 -9.82
N VAL A 113 7.09 -7.40 -9.01
CA VAL A 113 6.05 -8.44 -9.04
C VAL A 113 5.06 -8.17 -10.17
N VAL A 114 4.80 -9.15 -11.02
CA VAL A 114 3.75 -9.09 -12.05
C VAL A 114 2.48 -9.73 -11.50
N ASN A 115 1.53 -8.91 -11.06
CA ASN A 115 0.25 -9.31 -10.48
C ASN A 115 -0.87 -9.20 -11.51
N VAL A 116 -1.24 -10.33 -12.11
CA VAL A 116 -2.32 -10.38 -13.11
C VAL A 116 -3.65 -10.66 -12.42
N ASN A 117 -4.68 -9.89 -12.76
CA ASN A 117 -6.04 -10.03 -12.21
C ASN A 117 -6.12 -9.99 -10.68
N ASN A 118 -5.21 -9.27 -10.02
CA ASN A 118 -5.15 -9.12 -8.56
C ASN A 118 -5.05 -10.45 -7.80
N GLU A 119 -4.29 -11.41 -8.35
CA GLU A 119 -4.03 -12.68 -7.67
C GLU A 119 -3.24 -12.53 -6.36
N LEU A 120 -2.46 -11.46 -6.20
CA LEU A 120 -1.84 -11.04 -4.94
C LEU A 120 -2.79 -10.06 -4.22
N PRO A 121 -3.45 -10.48 -3.11
CA PRO A 121 -4.25 -9.58 -2.30
C PRO A 121 -3.37 -8.47 -1.72
N VAL A 122 -3.99 -7.33 -1.42
CA VAL A 122 -3.34 -6.09 -0.95
C VAL A 122 -2.19 -5.54 -1.81
N GLY A 123 -1.90 -6.17 -2.95
CA GLY A 123 -1.04 -5.68 -4.04
C GLY A 123 0.30 -5.14 -3.57
N SER A 124 0.48 -3.82 -3.68
CA SER A 124 1.74 -3.13 -3.38
C SER A 124 2.22 -3.33 -1.95
N SER A 125 1.32 -3.46 -0.96
CA SER A 125 1.73 -3.60 0.45
C SER A 125 2.50 -4.90 0.67
N ALA A 126 2.03 -6.02 0.10
CA ALA A 126 2.74 -7.30 0.16
C ALA A 126 4.00 -7.28 -0.72
N ALA A 127 3.90 -6.77 -1.95
CA ALA A 127 5.03 -6.74 -2.88
C ALA A 127 6.23 -5.97 -2.31
N TYR A 128 6.00 -4.83 -1.65
CA TYR A 128 7.06 -3.97 -1.11
C TYR A 128 7.79 -4.54 0.11
N VAL A 129 7.34 -5.68 0.66
CA VAL A 129 8.07 -6.40 1.70
C VAL A 129 9.37 -6.98 1.14
N LYS A 130 9.34 -7.53 -0.07
CA LYS A 130 10.48 -8.24 -0.68
C LYS A 130 11.02 -7.59 -1.96
N TYR A 131 10.21 -6.80 -2.65
CA TYR A 131 10.51 -6.29 -3.99
C TYR A 131 10.37 -4.77 -4.10
N ASP A 132 10.90 -4.21 -5.18
CA ASP A 132 10.98 -2.75 -5.38
C ASP A 132 9.72 -2.16 -6.01
N GLY A 133 8.90 -3.01 -6.65
CA GLY A 133 7.74 -2.59 -7.41
C GLY A 133 6.69 -3.68 -7.61
N ILE A 134 5.54 -3.26 -8.14
CA ILE A 134 4.47 -4.15 -8.61
C ILE A 134 3.85 -3.59 -9.90
N ILE A 135 3.53 -4.50 -10.81
CA ILE A 135 2.66 -4.27 -11.96
C ILE A 135 1.34 -4.99 -11.65
N ASN A 136 0.27 -4.23 -11.42
CA ASN A 136 -1.08 -4.78 -11.42
C ASN A 136 -1.63 -4.67 -12.85
N PHE A 137 -1.96 -5.79 -13.47
CA PHE A 137 -2.43 -5.82 -14.86
C PHE A 137 -3.75 -6.58 -14.98
N THR A 138 -4.73 -5.96 -15.64
CA THR A 138 -6.00 -6.60 -15.98
C THR A 138 -6.15 -6.55 -17.51
N PRO A 139 -6.03 -7.70 -18.20
CA PRO A 139 -6.03 -7.74 -19.66
C PRO A 139 -7.21 -7.00 -20.29
N GLY A 140 -6.90 -6.12 -21.25
CA GLY A 140 -7.89 -5.33 -21.99
C GLY A 140 -8.59 -4.22 -21.18
N ARG A 141 -8.32 -4.10 -19.87
CA ARG A 141 -9.05 -3.16 -18.98
C ARG A 141 -8.15 -2.10 -18.36
N SER A 142 -7.15 -2.49 -17.58
CA SER A 142 -6.42 -1.55 -16.72
C SER A 142 -5.01 -2.02 -16.38
N PHE A 143 -4.16 -1.08 -15.99
CA PHE A 143 -2.91 -1.40 -15.32
C PHE A 143 -2.54 -0.34 -14.27
N ALA A 144 -1.71 -0.73 -13.32
CA ALA A 144 -1.01 0.18 -12.42
C ALA A 144 0.41 -0.34 -12.19
N VAL A 145 1.41 0.51 -12.46
CA VAL A 145 2.82 0.24 -12.13
C VAL A 145 3.21 1.16 -10.99
N THR A 146 3.72 0.59 -9.91
CA THR A 146 4.14 1.37 -8.74
C THR A 146 5.47 0.88 -8.20
N PHE A 147 6.31 1.82 -7.77
CA PHE A 147 7.59 1.53 -7.12
C PHE A 147 7.64 2.10 -5.71
N LYS A 148 8.39 1.44 -4.83
CA LYS A 148 8.56 1.85 -3.42
C LYS A 148 9.30 3.19 -3.32
N GLU A 149 10.45 3.29 -3.99
CA GLU A 149 11.38 4.41 -3.80
C GLU A 149 11.75 5.13 -5.11
N LYS A 150 11.66 4.47 -6.26
CA LYS A 150 12.10 5.03 -7.54
C LYS A 150 10.99 5.83 -8.24
N ASP A 151 11.38 6.91 -8.90
CA ASP A 151 10.50 7.66 -9.80
C ASP A 151 10.57 7.07 -11.22
N LEU A 152 9.41 7.03 -11.86
CA LEU A 152 9.24 6.70 -13.26
C LEU A 152 9.71 7.84 -14.14
N ASP A 153 10.51 7.49 -15.15
CA ASP A 153 10.93 8.44 -16.17
C ASP A 153 9.83 8.57 -17.23
N LYS A 154 9.01 9.61 -17.08
CA LYS A 154 7.91 9.88 -18.01
C LYS A 154 8.36 10.05 -19.46
N LYS A 155 9.55 10.63 -19.68
CA LYS A 155 10.05 10.91 -21.03
C LYS A 155 10.44 9.60 -21.69
N ASP A 156 11.24 8.77 -21.01
CA ASP A 156 11.63 7.45 -21.48
C ASP A 156 10.42 6.54 -21.75
N LEU A 157 9.45 6.47 -20.83
CA LEU A 157 8.22 5.68 -21.04
C LEU A 157 7.45 6.13 -22.29
N ARG A 158 7.40 7.44 -22.54
CA ARG A 158 6.73 8.00 -23.74
C ARG A 158 7.49 7.70 -25.01
N GLU A 159 8.81 7.73 -24.99
CA GLU A 159 9.65 7.40 -26.14
C GLU A 159 9.53 5.91 -26.49
N LYS A 160 9.64 5.02 -25.51
CA LYS A 160 9.53 3.56 -25.70
C LYS A 160 8.15 3.12 -26.19
N LEU A 161 7.07 3.73 -25.67
CA LEU A 161 5.69 3.34 -25.99
C LEU A 161 5.07 4.15 -27.12
N SER A 162 5.62 5.33 -27.45
CA SER A 162 5.16 6.20 -28.53
C SER A 162 3.62 6.36 -28.55
N ASN A 163 2.96 6.00 -29.65
CA ASN A 163 1.51 6.07 -29.82
C ASN A 163 0.69 5.11 -28.94
N LYS A 164 1.34 4.16 -28.27
CA LYS A 164 0.71 3.24 -27.31
C LYS A 164 0.71 3.78 -25.89
N PHE A 165 1.48 4.83 -25.57
CA PHE A 165 1.51 5.38 -24.20
C PHE A 165 0.10 5.74 -23.72
N GLN A 166 -0.36 5.08 -22.66
CA GLN A 166 -1.66 5.29 -22.02
C GLN A 166 -1.46 5.51 -20.52
N GLY A 167 -2.37 6.25 -19.89
CA GLY A 167 -2.37 6.43 -18.43
C GLY A 167 -1.73 7.73 -17.94
N LYS A 168 -1.68 7.87 -16.62
CA LYS A 168 -1.23 9.07 -15.90
C LYS A 168 -0.14 8.70 -14.91
N ILE A 169 0.89 9.53 -14.81
CA ILE A 169 1.92 9.40 -13.78
C ILE A 169 1.57 10.32 -12.63
N ILE A 170 1.45 9.75 -11.43
CA ILE A 170 1.08 10.45 -10.21
C ILE A 170 2.32 10.53 -9.32
N ARG A 171 2.78 11.77 -9.06
CA ARG A 171 3.93 12.08 -8.18
C ARG A 171 5.20 11.28 -8.52
N GLY A 172 5.43 10.97 -9.79
CA GLY A 172 6.59 10.17 -10.23
C GLY A 172 6.52 8.67 -9.86
N LYS A 173 5.74 8.25 -8.86
CA LYS A 173 5.79 6.88 -8.32
C LYS A 173 4.83 5.88 -8.95
N MET A 174 3.72 6.35 -9.51
CA MET A 174 2.63 5.50 -9.98
C MET A 174 2.27 5.84 -11.41
N TRP A 175 2.18 4.84 -12.26
CA TRP A 175 1.64 4.96 -13.61
C TRP A 175 0.39 4.10 -13.74
N ILE A 176 -0.77 4.75 -13.92
CA ILE A 176 -2.08 4.10 -13.88
C ILE A 176 -2.89 4.35 -15.15
N TYR A 177 -3.60 3.31 -15.59
CA TYR A 177 -4.63 3.38 -16.61
C TYR A 177 -5.87 2.63 -16.15
N ASN A 178 -7.00 3.34 -16.11
CA ASN A 178 -8.32 2.82 -15.73
C ASN A 178 -9.45 3.54 -16.48
N GLU A 179 -9.13 4.12 -17.64
CA GLU A 179 -10.06 4.88 -18.46
C GLU A 179 -10.99 3.93 -19.25
N PRO A 180 -12.20 4.36 -19.64
CA PRO A 180 -13.17 3.50 -20.37
C PRO A 180 -12.71 3.12 -21.79
N LYS A 181 -11.64 3.76 -22.30
CA LYS A 181 -11.04 3.42 -23.59
C LYS A 181 -10.42 2.02 -23.50
N GLN A 182 -10.31 1.34 -24.63
CA GLN A 182 -9.64 0.04 -24.66
C GLN A 182 -8.15 0.20 -24.30
N LEU A 183 -7.66 -0.69 -23.43
CA LEU A 183 -6.23 -0.81 -23.17
C LEU A 183 -5.52 -1.35 -24.42
N LYS A 184 -4.56 -0.60 -24.94
CA LYS A 184 -3.77 -0.91 -26.14
C LYS A 184 -2.43 -1.57 -25.82
N ILE A 185 -1.85 -1.23 -24.65
CA ILE A 185 -0.57 -1.77 -24.20
C ILE A 185 -0.79 -3.20 -23.69
N THR A 186 0.01 -4.15 -24.17
CA THR A 186 0.03 -5.52 -23.62
C THR A 186 0.91 -5.61 -22.38
N LEU A 187 0.74 -6.67 -21.59
CA LEU A 187 1.61 -6.91 -20.43
C LEU A 187 3.08 -7.02 -20.85
N GLU A 188 3.37 -7.74 -21.94
CA GLU A 188 4.72 -7.91 -22.46
C GLU A 188 5.35 -6.57 -22.86
N GLU A 189 4.60 -5.70 -23.53
CA GLU A 189 5.07 -4.35 -23.91
C GLU A 189 5.35 -3.49 -22.68
N LEU A 190 4.48 -3.57 -21.67
CA LEU A 190 4.66 -2.86 -20.40
C LEU A 190 5.93 -3.35 -19.68
N VAL A 191 6.16 -4.67 -19.62
CA VAL A 191 7.36 -5.27 -19.03
C VAL A 191 8.62 -4.86 -19.79
N ASN A 192 8.61 -4.97 -21.11
CA ASN A 192 9.76 -4.59 -21.94
C ASN A 192 10.08 -3.10 -21.87
N CYS A 193 9.06 -2.25 -21.68
CA CYS A 193 9.26 -0.81 -21.45
C CYS A 193 10.01 -0.51 -20.15
N LEU A 194 9.85 -1.35 -19.12
CA LEU A 194 10.46 -1.18 -17.80
C LEU A 194 11.85 -1.81 -17.68
N LYS A 195 12.20 -2.75 -18.56
CA LYS A 195 13.58 -3.24 -18.73
C LYS A 195 14.46 -2.14 -19.31
#